data_AF-A0A959QZ45-F1
#
_entry.id   AF-A0A959QZ45-F1
#
_cell.length_a   1.000
_cell.length_b   1.000
_cell.length_c   1.000
_cell.angle_alpha   90.00
_cell.angle_beta   90.00
_cell.angle_gamma   90.00
#
_symmetry.space_group_name_H-M   'P 1'
#
loop_
_entity.id
_entity.type
_entity.pdbx_description
1 polymer ?
#
loop_
_entity_poly.entity_id
_entity_poly.type
_entity_poly.pdbx_seq_one_letter_code
_entity_poly.pdbx_strand_id
1 'polypeptide(L)'
;MPLHFADLDALKSHFQNKENGFIVIDWRNCPDYEGMALSIMLVFDTRQSRWQLDLQWISLGLDPYGDTLQESYVYQFTSLDELLEYLLLKYQIKVTDIPIHYQFDPDKFPDPVKDGAKKALFEASWKRFQHDFLNGAFFDPALTIVYNSLDN
;
A
#
# COMPACT_ATOMS: atom_id res chain seq x y z
N MET A 1 -17.32 2.72 13.59
CA MET A 1 -16.13 1.85 13.53
C MET A 1 -16.20 1.03 12.27
N PRO A 2 -15.09 0.85 11.53
CA PRO A 2 -15.08 -0.03 10.36
C PRO A 2 -15.40 -1.46 10.78
N LEU A 3 -16.14 -2.17 9.94
CA LEU A 3 -16.32 -3.61 10.05
C LEU A 3 -15.05 -4.29 9.53
N HIS A 4 -14.53 -5.25 10.29
CA HIS A 4 -13.34 -6.02 9.94
C HIS A 4 -13.69 -7.50 9.77
N PHE A 5 -12.81 -8.26 9.12
CA PHE A 5 -12.98 -9.70 9.02
C PHE A 5 -12.80 -10.36 10.39
N ALA A 6 -13.62 -11.36 10.70
CA ALA A 6 -13.50 -12.09 11.96
C ALA A 6 -12.32 -13.06 11.94
N ASP A 7 -12.04 -13.64 10.78
CA ASP A 7 -11.04 -14.70 10.57
C ASP A 7 -10.69 -14.85 9.08
N LEU A 8 -9.82 -15.83 8.81
CA LEU A 8 -9.37 -16.21 7.47
C LEU A 8 -10.49 -16.73 6.58
N ASP A 9 -11.44 -17.50 7.12
CA ASP A 9 -12.51 -18.11 6.34
C ASP A 9 -13.50 -17.05 5.84
N ALA A 10 -13.77 -16.04 6.66
CA ALA A 10 -14.55 -14.87 6.28
C ALA A 10 -13.86 -14.07 5.16
N LEU A 11 -12.54 -13.87 5.24
CA LEU A 11 -11.76 -13.20 4.20
C LEU A 11 -11.76 -14.00 2.89
N LYS A 12 -11.49 -15.31 2.95
CA LYS A 12 -11.52 -16.21 1.77
C LYS A 12 -12.89 -16.18 1.09
N SER A 13 -13.95 -16.27 1.87
CA SER A 13 -15.33 -16.21 1.39
C SER A 13 -15.66 -14.88 0.72
N HIS A 14 -15.09 -13.75 1.19
CA HIS A 14 -15.28 -12.45 0.56
C HIS A 14 -14.71 -12.40 -0.87
N PHE A 15 -13.54 -12.99 -1.10
CA PHE A 15 -12.92 -13.02 -2.43
C PHE A 15 -13.57 -14.04 -3.36
N GLN A 16 -14.05 -15.19 -2.86
CA GLN A 16 -14.76 -16.18 -3.68
C GLN A 16 -16.05 -15.63 -4.30
N ASN A 17 -16.67 -14.63 -3.65
CA ASN A 17 -17.90 -14.00 -4.11
C ASN A 17 -17.66 -12.79 -5.05
N LYS A 18 -16.41 -12.47 -5.41
CA LYS A 18 -16.05 -11.35 -6.30
C LYS A 18 -15.21 -11.83 -7.50
N GLU A 19 -15.63 -11.53 -8.73
CA GLU A 19 -14.94 -11.92 -9.97
C GLU A 19 -13.54 -11.30 -10.15
N ASN A 20 -13.26 -10.21 -9.44
CA ASN A 20 -11.96 -9.58 -9.26
C ASN A 20 -12.08 -8.66 -8.04
N GLY A 21 -11.05 -8.61 -7.20
CA GLY A 21 -11.11 -7.81 -5.99
C GLY A 21 -9.74 -7.37 -5.53
N PHE A 22 -9.67 -6.12 -5.11
CA PHE A 22 -8.66 -5.65 -4.18
C PHE A 22 -9.35 -5.21 -2.90
N ILE A 23 -8.63 -5.29 -1.80
CA ILE A 23 -9.02 -4.70 -0.51
C ILE A 23 -7.85 -3.81 -0.09
N VAL A 24 -8.14 -2.52 0.07
CA VAL A 24 -7.22 -1.64 0.79
C VAL A 24 -7.25 -2.07 2.25
N ILE A 25 -6.10 -2.44 2.78
CA ILE A 25 -5.98 -2.88 4.16
C ILE A 25 -5.79 -1.66 5.07
N ASP A 26 -4.82 -0.83 4.71
CA ASP A 26 -4.36 0.25 5.58
C ASP A 26 -3.66 1.35 4.77
N TRP A 27 -3.64 2.55 5.34
CA TRP A 27 -2.74 3.62 4.94
C TRP A 27 -1.96 4.11 6.15
N ARG A 28 -0.65 4.23 6.01
CA ARG A 28 0.25 4.62 7.10
C ARG A 28 1.07 5.83 6.71
N ASN A 29 1.26 6.77 7.63
CA ASN A 29 2.27 7.81 7.43
C ASN A 29 3.66 7.17 7.37
N CYS A 30 4.52 7.70 6.50
CA CYS A 30 5.92 7.31 6.41
C CYS A 30 6.75 8.24 7.31
N PRO A 31 7.08 7.87 8.56
CA PRO A 31 7.70 8.80 9.51
C PRO A 31 9.06 9.32 9.04
N ASP A 32 9.79 8.51 8.25
CA ASP A 32 11.10 8.88 7.72
C ASP A 32 11.02 9.75 6.45
N TYR A 33 9.83 9.94 5.88
CA TYR A 33 9.59 10.71 4.66
C TYR A 33 8.36 11.59 4.82
N GLU A 34 8.57 12.81 5.32
CA GLU A 34 7.47 13.74 5.60
C GLU A 34 6.71 14.11 4.32
N GLY A 35 5.38 14.13 4.39
CA GLY A 35 4.53 14.32 3.20
C GLY A 35 4.10 13.02 2.51
N MET A 36 4.54 11.86 3.01
CA MET A 36 4.29 10.58 2.36
C MET A 36 3.46 9.62 3.21
N ALA A 37 2.68 8.80 2.51
CA ALA A 37 1.94 7.68 3.06
C ALA A 37 2.22 6.38 2.30
N LEU A 38 2.11 5.25 2.98
CA LEU A 38 2.14 3.91 2.41
C LEU A 38 0.71 3.36 2.39
N SER A 39 0.18 3.08 1.22
CA SER A 39 -1.04 2.28 1.01
C SER A 39 -0.65 0.80 0.91
N ILE A 40 -1.34 -0.05 1.65
CA ILE A 40 -1.15 -1.50 1.67
C ILE A 40 -2.43 -2.15 1.17
N MET A 41 -2.35 -2.90 0.07
CA MET A 41 -3.53 -3.48 -0.58
C MET A 41 -3.33 -4.97 -0.87
N LEU A 42 -4.37 -5.73 -0.59
CA LEU A 42 -4.44 -7.15 -0.93
C LEU A 42 -5.23 -7.30 -2.22
N VAL A 43 -4.62 -7.92 -3.21
CA VAL A 43 -5.17 -8.10 -4.55
C VAL A 43 -5.28 -9.60 -4.85
N PHE A 44 -6.39 -10.00 -5.48
CA PHE A 44 -6.54 -11.33 -6.03
C PHE A 44 -6.66 -11.24 -7.55
N ASP A 45 -5.64 -11.72 -8.28
CA ASP A 45 -5.70 -11.80 -9.75
C ASP A 45 -6.43 -13.09 -10.14
N THR A 46 -7.70 -12.97 -10.53
CA THR A 46 -8.52 -14.14 -10.90
C THR A 46 -8.08 -14.79 -12.20
N ARG A 47 -7.37 -14.07 -13.09
CA ARG A 47 -6.87 -14.62 -14.35
C ARG A 47 -5.76 -15.63 -14.11
N GLN A 48 -4.98 -15.43 -13.04
CA GLN A 48 -3.85 -16.28 -12.69
C GLN A 48 -4.11 -17.14 -11.45
N SER A 49 -5.21 -16.88 -10.72
CA SER A 49 -5.50 -17.47 -9.40
C SER A 49 -4.35 -17.25 -8.41
N ARG A 50 -3.85 -16.01 -8.34
CA ARG A 50 -2.70 -15.63 -7.49
C ARG A 50 -3.02 -14.49 -6.55
N TRP A 51 -2.43 -14.57 -5.37
CA TRP A 51 -2.52 -13.53 -4.36
C TRP A 51 -1.38 -12.55 -4.53
N GLN A 52 -1.70 -11.27 -4.43
CA GLN A 52 -0.75 -10.18 -4.61
C GLN A 52 -0.87 -9.18 -3.47
N LEU A 53 0.29 -8.66 -3.07
CA LEU A 53 0.40 -7.53 -2.15
C LEU A 53 0.88 -6.33 -2.96
N ASP A 54 0.04 -5.31 -3.07
CA ASP A 54 0.38 -4.03 -3.69
C ASP A 54 0.73 -3.03 -2.59
N LEU A 55 1.97 -2.54 -2.63
CA LEU A 55 2.52 -1.54 -1.74
C LEU A 55 2.78 -0.27 -2.52
N GLN A 56 2.10 0.81 -2.16
CA GLN A 56 2.21 2.09 -2.85
C GLN A 56 2.66 3.18 -1.88
N TRP A 57 3.80 3.79 -2.16
CA TRP A 57 4.29 4.96 -1.46
C TRP A 57 3.82 6.20 -2.22
N ILE A 58 3.08 7.05 -1.53
CA ILE A 58 2.24 8.07 -2.13
C ILE A 58 2.56 9.41 -1.48
N SER A 59 2.75 10.46 -2.28
CA SER A 59 2.75 11.85 -1.83
C SER A 59 1.57 12.57 -2.47
N LEU A 60 0.55 12.87 -1.64
CA LEU A 60 -0.69 13.47 -2.11
C LEU A 60 -0.47 14.90 -2.59
N GLY A 61 -0.92 15.22 -3.80
CA GLY A 61 -0.97 16.57 -4.35
C GLY A 61 0.36 17.30 -4.53
N LEU A 62 1.49 16.58 -4.53
CA LEU A 62 2.82 17.17 -4.52
C LEU A 62 3.31 17.67 -5.88
N ASP A 63 2.80 17.12 -6.98
CA ASP A 63 3.11 17.59 -8.33
C ASP A 63 2.84 19.11 -8.46
N PRO A 64 3.65 19.88 -9.22
CA PRO A 64 3.29 21.21 -9.71
C PRO A 64 1.81 21.44 -10.09
N TYR A 65 1.10 20.44 -10.63
CA TYR A 65 -0.31 20.50 -11.01
C TYR A 65 -1.29 20.09 -9.90
N GLY A 66 -0.79 19.69 -8.73
CA GLY A 66 -1.60 19.20 -7.61
C GLY A 66 -1.95 17.71 -7.73
N ASP A 67 -1.29 16.99 -8.63
CA ASP A 67 -1.42 15.55 -8.76
C ASP A 67 -0.60 14.78 -7.70
N THR A 68 -1.01 13.53 -7.48
CA THR A 68 -0.39 12.63 -6.54
C THR A 68 0.82 11.94 -7.17
N LEU A 69 1.96 12.00 -6.49
CA LEU A 69 3.15 11.24 -6.86
C LEU A 69 3.11 9.86 -6.20
N GLN A 70 3.51 8.81 -6.91
CA GLN A 70 3.49 7.45 -6.38
C GLN A 70 4.63 6.59 -6.94
N GLU A 71 5.15 5.70 -6.10
CA GLU A 71 5.98 4.57 -6.48
C GLU A 71 5.41 3.29 -5.86
N SER A 72 5.58 2.14 -6.51
CA SER A 72 4.98 0.91 -6.00
C SER A 72 5.71 -0.37 -6.37
N TYR A 73 5.52 -1.37 -5.51
CA TYR A 73 5.88 -2.76 -5.75
C TYR A 73 4.64 -3.63 -5.59
N VAL A 74 4.47 -4.56 -6.53
CA VAL A 74 3.48 -5.64 -6.40
C VAL A 74 4.22 -6.96 -6.25
N TYR A 75 4.04 -7.59 -5.10
CA TYR A 75 4.59 -8.90 -4.80
C TYR A 75 3.55 -9.99 -4.96
N GLN A 76 3.98 -11.16 -5.42
CA GLN A 76 3.12 -12.30 -5.64
C GLN A 76 3.40 -13.41 -4.64
N PHE A 77 2.32 -14.01 -4.13
CA PHE A 77 2.32 -15.11 -3.16
C PHE A 77 1.61 -16.33 -3.73
N THR A 78 1.99 -17.53 -3.26
CA THR A 78 1.37 -18.77 -3.74
C THR A 78 0.01 -19.02 -3.09
N SER A 79 -0.18 -18.52 -1.87
CA SER A 79 -1.43 -18.65 -1.11
C SER A 79 -1.75 -17.38 -0.31
N LEU A 80 -3.02 -17.25 0.10
CA LEU A 80 -3.45 -16.18 0.98
C LEU A 80 -2.78 -16.30 2.35
N ASP A 81 -2.60 -17.53 2.84
CA ASP A 81 -1.98 -17.83 4.12
C ASP A 81 -0.54 -17.28 4.20
N GLU A 82 0.29 -17.51 3.17
CA GLU A 82 1.65 -16.95 3.07
C GLU A 82 1.66 -15.42 3.05
N LEU A 83 0.73 -14.81 2.30
CA LEU A 83 0.61 -13.35 2.22
C LEU A 83 0.24 -12.77 3.60
N LEU A 84 -0.72 -13.37 4.29
CA LEU A 84 -1.14 -12.91 5.62
C LEU A 84 -0.05 -13.11 6.68
N GLU A 85 0.73 -14.19 6.59
CA GLU A 85 1.91 -14.38 7.44
C GLU A 85 2.95 -13.26 7.20
N TYR A 86 3.21 -12.92 5.94
CA TYR A 86 4.10 -11.80 5.62
C TYR A 86 3.57 -10.46 6.15
N LEU A 87 2.27 -10.18 5.99
CA LEU A 87 1.62 -8.99 6.54
C LEU A 87 1.74 -8.91 8.07
N LEU A 88 1.58 -10.04 8.76
CA LEU A 88 1.74 -10.12 10.20
C LEU A 88 3.19 -9.85 10.63
N LEU A 89 4.16 -10.50 10.00
CA LEU A 89 5.57 -10.39 10.37
C LEU A 89 6.15 -9.02 10.04
N LYS A 90 5.85 -8.48 8.85
CA LYS A 90 6.46 -7.25 8.34
C LYS A 90 5.71 -6.00 8.78
N TYR A 91 4.38 -6.04 8.74
CA TYR A 91 3.52 -4.87 8.98
C TYR A 91 2.69 -4.96 10.26
N GLN A 92 2.78 -6.07 11.00
CA GLN A 92 2.00 -6.31 12.23
C GLN A 92 0.49 -6.25 11.97
N ILE A 93 0.05 -6.62 10.77
CA ILE A 93 -1.36 -6.66 10.36
C ILE A 93 -1.87 -8.08 10.52
N LYS A 94 -2.91 -8.27 11.34
CA LYS A 94 -3.64 -9.53 11.45
C LYS A 94 -4.83 -9.52 10.51
N VAL A 95 -5.37 -10.71 10.21
CA VAL A 95 -6.62 -10.83 9.44
C VAL A 95 -7.78 -10.02 10.06
N THR A 96 -7.81 -9.94 11.39
CA THR A 96 -8.83 -9.18 12.15
C THR A 96 -8.69 -7.68 12.06
N ASP A 97 -7.56 -7.19 11.54
CA ASP A 97 -7.30 -5.77 11.32
C ASP A 97 -7.67 -5.35 9.89
N ILE A 98 -7.98 -6.31 9.01
CA ILE A 98 -8.35 -6.03 7.62
C ILE A 98 -9.82 -5.59 7.57
N PRO A 99 -10.12 -4.36 7.09
CA PRO A 99 -11.49 -3.89 6.99
C PRO A 99 -12.20 -4.54 5.80
N ILE A 100 -13.50 -4.83 5.98
CA ILE A 100 -14.38 -5.28 4.88
C ILE A 100 -14.56 -4.14 3.86
N HIS A 101 -14.56 -2.91 4.33
CA HIS A 101 -14.56 -1.70 3.51
C HIS A 101 -13.65 -0.65 4.13
N TYR A 102 -12.54 -0.35 3.47
CA TYR A 102 -11.65 0.71 3.90
C TYR A 102 -12.23 2.07 3.50
N GLN A 103 -12.30 3.00 4.46
CA GLN A 103 -12.67 4.38 4.19
C GLN A 103 -11.43 5.24 4.32
N PHE A 104 -10.91 5.70 3.18
CA PHE A 104 -9.80 6.64 3.17
C PHE A 104 -10.21 7.97 3.79
N ASP A 105 -9.34 8.49 4.64
CA ASP A 105 -9.51 9.75 5.35
C ASP A 105 -8.34 10.68 5.01
N PRO A 106 -8.52 11.59 4.03
CA PRO A 106 -7.43 12.46 3.56
C PRO A 106 -6.90 13.38 4.65
N ASP A 107 -7.69 13.68 5.69
CA ASP A 107 -7.27 14.59 6.75
C ASP A 107 -6.10 14.00 7.57
N LYS A 108 -5.94 12.67 7.58
CA LYS A 108 -4.88 11.97 8.31
C LYS A 108 -3.51 11.96 7.63
N PHE A 109 -3.42 12.34 6.36
CA PHE A 109 -2.19 12.22 5.57
C PHE A 109 -1.76 13.58 5.03
N PRO A 110 -0.50 14.01 5.23
CA PRO A 110 -0.05 15.34 4.82
C PRO A 110 -0.24 15.58 3.32
N ASP A 111 -0.66 16.79 2.96
CA ASP A 111 -0.77 17.24 1.56
C ASP A 111 -0.45 18.73 1.46
N PRO A 112 0.11 19.23 0.34
CA PRO A 112 0.53 20.62 0.22
C PRO A 112 -0.63 21.61 -0.01
N VAL A 113 -1.86 21.14 -0.26
CA VAL A 113 -3.06 22.00 -0.31
C VAL A 113 -3.43 22.45 1.11
N LYS A 114 -3.38 21.55 2.09
CA LYS A 114 -3.64 21.86 3.51
C LYS A 114 -2.40 22.31 4.27
N ASP A 115 -1.23 21.76 3.92
CA ASP A 115 0.06 22.01 4.57
C ASP A 115 1.00 22.85 3.68
N GLY A 116 0.50 23.88 3.01
CA GLY A 116 1.25 24.63 1.99
C GLY A 116 2.61 25.18 2.45
N ALA A 117 2.75 25.54 3.74
CA ALA A 117 4.03 25.98 4.31
C ALA A 117 5.11 24.88 4.32
N LYS A 118 4.71 23.61 4.25
CA LYS A 118 5.58 22.43 4.25
C LYS A 118 5.84 21.87 2.84
N LYS A 119 5.28 22.47 1.78
CA LYS A 119 5.45 21.95 0.42
C LYS A 119 6.92 21.67 0.05
N ALA A 120 7.83 22.61 0.33
CA ALA A 120 9.26 22.43 0.06
C ALA A 120 9.88 21.24 0.82
N LEU A 121 9.37 20.94 2.02
CA LEU A 121 9.81 19.80 2.84
C LEU A 121 9.30 18.47 2.28
N PHE A 122 8.06 18.46 1.77
CA PHE A 122 7.49 17.29 1.09
C PHE A 122 8.24 17.01 -0.22
N GLU A 123 8.55 18.04 -1.01
CA GLU A 123 9.34 17.92 -2.25
C GLU A 123 10.75 17.35 -1.97
N ALA A 124 11.40 17.81 -0.89
CA ALA A 124 12.71 17.29 -0.49
C ALA A 124 12.62 15.84 -0.01
N SER A 125 11.57 15.49 0.75
CA SER A 125 11.35 14.12 1.23
C SER A 125 11.02 13.16 0.09
N TRP A 126 10.22 13.58 -0.89
CA TRP A 126 9.92 12.80 -2.08
C TRP A 126 11.18 12.51 -2.89
N LYS A 127 12.04 13.50 -3.10
CA LYS A 127 13.32 13.29 -3.80
C LYS A 127 14.23 12.30 -3.08
N ARG A 128 14.31 12.38 -1.74
CA ARG A 128 15.07 11.42 -0.93
C ARG A 128 14.46 10.02 -1.05
N PHE A 129 13.15 9.90 -0.89
CA PHE A 129 12.43 8.66 -1.05
C PHE A 129 12.70 8.02 -2.42
N GLN A 130 12.57 8.76 -3.52
CA GLN A 130 12.81 8.23 -4.86
C GLN A 130 14.24 7.74 -5.02
N HIS A 131 15.23 8.46 -4.48
CA HIS A 131 16.62 8.00 -4.48
C HIS A 131 16.78 6.67 -3.75
N ASP A 132 16.22 6.55 -2.54
CA ASP A 132 16.30 5.33 -1.73
C ASP A 132 15.53 4.16 -2.37
N PHE A 133 14.38 4.45 -2.99
CA PHE A 133 13.57 3.47 -3.73
C PHE A 133 14.30 2.94 -4.96
N LEU A 134 14.91 3.81 -5.77
CA LEU A 134 15.76 3.43 -6.90
C LEU A 134 16.95 2.55 -6.48
N ASN A 135 17.48 2.76 -5.28
CA ASN A 135 18.56 1.97 -4.71
C ASN A 135 18.08 0.68 -4.01
N GLY A 136 16.77 0.38 -4.06
CA GLY A 136 16.20 -0.86 -3.52
C GLY A 136 16.00 -0.87 -2.01
N ALA A 137 15.97 0.27 -1.33
CA ALA A 137 15.80 0.33 0.13
C ALA A 137 14.48 -0.30 0.62
N PHE A 138 13.46 -0.32 -0.23
CA PHE A 138 12.14 -0.88 0.06
C PHE A 138 11.90 -2.24 -0.57
N PHE A 139 12.83 -2.71 -1.41
CA PHE A 139 12.69 -3.96 -2.12
C PHE A 139 12.95 -5.14 -1.18
N ASP A 140 12.00 -6.07 -1.12
CA ASP A 140 12.20 -7.35 -0.45
C ASP A 140 12.68 -8.42 -1.45
N PRO A 141 13.96 -8.80 -1.45
CA PRO A 141 14.51 -9.77 -2.39
C PRO A 141 14.05 -11.21 -2.12
N ALA A 142 13.41 -11.48 -0.98
CA ALA A 142 12.85 -12.80 -0.68
C ALA A 142 11.50 -13.04 -1.39
N LEU A 143 10.88 -11.98 -1.91
CA LEU A 143 9.59 -12.06 -2.58
C LEU A 143 9.71 -12.03 -4.10
N THR A 144 8.75 -12.66 -4.78
CA THR A 144 8.63 -12.55 -6.23
C THR A 144 7.89 -11.27 -6.59
N ILE A 145 8.59 -10.31 -7.19
CA ILE A 145 7.99 -9.08 -7.72
C ILE A 145 7.35 -9.35 -9.09
N VAL A 146 6.15 -8.82 -9.30
CA VAL A 146 5.42 -8.92 -10.58
C VAL A 146 5.15 -7.56 -11.21
N TYR A 147 5.32 -6.48 -10.44
CA TYR A 147 5.32 -5.12 -10.95
C TYR A 147 6.22 -4.24 -10.09
N ASN A 148 6.91 -3.32 -10.76
CA ASN A 148 7.76 -2.29 -10.18
C ASN A 148 7.54 -0.99 -10.96
N SER A 149 7.27 0.12 -10.26
CA SER A 149 7.12 1.42 -10.91
C SER A 149 8.39 1.93 -11.59
N LEU A 150 9.57 1.40 -11.24
CA LEU A 150 10.84 1.73 -11.90
C LEU A 150 10.99 1.15 -13.31
N ASP A 151 10.22 0.12 -13.66
CA ASP A 151 10.34 -0.59 -14.94
C ASP A 151 9.51 0.07 -16.07
N ASN A 152 8.84 1.19 -15.78
CA ASN A 152 8.00 1.96 -16.71
C ASN A 152 8.68 3.20 -17.28
#